data_AF-A0A2D5YR32-F1
#
_entry.id   AF-A0A2D5YR32-F1
#
_cell.length_a   1.000
_cell.length_b   1.000
_cell.length_c   1.000
_cell.angle_alpha   90.00
_cell.angle_beta   90.00
_cell.angle_gamma   90.00
#
_symmetry.space_group_name_H-M   'P 1'
#
loop_
_entity.id
_entity.type
_entity.pdbx_description
1 polymer ?
#
loop_
_entity_poly.entity_id
_entity_poly.type
_entity_poly.pdbx_seq_one_letter_code
_entity_poly.pdbx_strand_id
1 'polypeptide(L)'
;MNKLLILRTFLIITQLLIFASCGFVEDDPVAGTAVLEVADLESDCEVDTERIKNIFSEDVKADIACIQQQLDLFRYVRRQNQDLLTKPDIEKFIRQFFEEDQQDDIISGLDLLFQLNTLILRDEPDQMQVKNIEPFFELLRVVNKRAVTIFDNIEVMQKLKSDEVELFKKRRKVLEEEFIALSKEILGLVKNANGPSQSINIQKFIEELSKDVDGFEDFQKLISSLLFVKKLFLGGDRNFINSNELLRAFELFPIFAFRGFDVYLQKEEFFNTQGEYYESIADNIEVLVRNVYEHQNEEFILTVTDIHNFIDELYKESDDDTDETDEGIFSIFRNSEGDSPSKKEERDILKNIVRSFKRDIIGGDTEVFNYSEVEKTVALIIIGARTFENVTKLNDLVEDINDKTPEERVIIRGSFVKTFSELSKKARELIVGNTDFPKRMRLLKFIQSIAEDTDYIDLDKELLNSLFSMKVAVVG
;
A
#
# COMPACT_ATOMS: atom_id res chain seq x y z
N MET A 1 -86.30 1.37 -40.68
CA MET A 1 -84.85 1.20 -40.44
C MET A 1 -84.14 2.47 -40.89
N ASN A 2 -83.60 3.21 -39.93
CA ASN A 2 -83.30 4.63 -40.07
C ASN A 2 -82.03 4.88 -40.90
N LYS A 3 -82.12 5.69 -41.97
CA LYS A 3 -80.94 6.21 -42.70
C LYS A 3 -79.97 6.97 -41.77
N LEU A 4 -80.47 7.45 -40.63
CA LEU A 4 -79.71 8.04 -39.52
C LEU A 4 -78.80 7.01 -38.79
N LEU A 5 -79.18 5.72 -38.80
CA LEU A 5 -78.40 4.65 -38.17
C LEU A 5 -77.21 4.27 -39.04
N ILE A 6 -77.41 4.17 -40.36
CA ILE A 6 -76.33 3.88 -41.34
C ILE A 6 -75.34 5.05 -41.41
N LEU A 7 -75.82 6.30 -41.39
CA LEU A 7 -74.96 7.48 -41.35
C LEU A 7 -74.16 7.59 -40.03
N ARG A 8 -74.76 7.20 -38.89
CA ARG A 8 -74.05 7.08 -37.60
C ARG A 8 -73.00 5.96 -37.63
N THR A 9 -73.33 4.79 -38.16
CA THR A 9 -72.38 3.67 -38.29
C THR A 9 -71.23 4.04 -39.22
N PHE A 10 -71.49 4.77 -40.31
CA PHE A 10 -70.45 5.23 -41.24
C PHE A 10 -69.57 6.35 -40.62
N LEU A 11 -70.15 7.30 -39.88
CA LEU A 11 -69.37 8.32 -39.14
C LEU A 11 -68.51 7.72 -38.02
N ILE A 12 -69.01 6.68 -37.32
CA ILE A 12 -68.25 5.98 -36.26
C ILE A 12 -67.11 5.15 -36.86
N ILE A 13 -67.33 4.46 -37.99
CA ILE A 13 -66.27 3.71 -38.69
C ILE A 13 -65.24 4.66 -39.33
N THR A 14 -65.65 5.84 -39.81
CA THR A 14 -64.73 6.85 -40.37
C THR A 14 -63.95 7.59 -39.27
N GLN A 15 -64.52 7.77 -38.08
CA GLN A 15 -63.79 8.27 -36.91
C GLN A 15 -62.80 7.23 -36.37
N LEU A 16 -63.15 5.94 -36.38
CA LEU A 16 -62.23 4.85 -36.01
C LEU A 16 -61.04 4.69 -36.97
N LEU A 17 -61.17 5.10 -38.23
CA LEU A 17 -60.08 5.07 -39.21
C LEU A 17 -59.16 6.31 -39.18
N ILE A 18 -59.56 7.40 -38.49
CA ILE A 18 -58.74 8.61 -38.34
C ILE A 18 -57.94 8.60 -37.01
N PHE A 19 -58.28 7.71 -36.07
CA PHE A 19 -57.46 7.43 -34.88
C PHE A 19 -56.42 6.31 -35.09
N ALA A 20 -56.23 5.83 -36.32
CA ALA A 20 -55.12 4.96 -36.70
C ALA A 20 -53.82 5.73 -37.06
N SER A 21 -53.78 7.04 -36.78
CA SER A 21 -52.54 7.82 -36.75
C SER A 21 -52.55 8.73 -35.51
N CYS A 22 -51.59 8.50 -34.60
CA CYS A 22 -51.41 9.11 -33.27
C CYS A 22 -52.29 8.55 -32.15
N GLY A 23 -51.69 7.73 -31.28
CA GLY A 23 -52.22 7.43 -29.95
C GLY A 23 -52.14 5.97 -29.51
N PHE A 24 -50.96 5.34 -29.53
CA PHE A 24 -50.68 4.21 -28.64
C PHE A 24 -50.13 4.77 -27.32
N VAL A 25 -51.03 4.83 -26.34
CA VAL A 25 -50.76 4.80 -24.90
C VAL A 25 -51.18 3.39 -24.48
N GLU A 26 -50.34 2.74 -23.68
CA GLU A 26 -50.49 1.39 -23.13
C GLU A 26 -50.28 0.23 -24.13
N ASP A 27 -49.05 0.11 -24.63
CA ASP A 27 -48.38 -1.18 -24.66
C ASP A 27 -47.07 -1.00 -23.90
N ASP A 28 -46.83 -1.81 -22.86
CA ASP A 28 -45.48 -1.98 -22.33
C ASP A 28 -44.55 -2.25 -23.51
N PRO A 29 -43.40 -1.56 -23.65
CA PRO A 29 -42.50 -1.85 -24.74
C PRO A 29 -42.12 -3.32 -24.63
N VAL A 30 -42.43 -4.08 -25.67
CA VAL A 30 -42.02 -5.48 -25.82
C VAL A 30 -40.52 -5.54 -25.49
N ALA A 31 -40.17 -6.29 -24.45
CA ALA A 31 -38.79 -6.49 -24.07
C ALA A 31 -38.00 -6.97 -25.30
N GLY A 32 -37.03 -6.17 -25.74
CA GLY A 32 -36.09 -6.55 -26.81
C GLY A 32 -35.99 -5.65 -28.04
N THR A 33 -36.73 -4.54 -28.19
CA THR A 33 -36.70 -3.73 -29.44
C THR A 33 -35.98 -2.39 -29.37
N ALA A 34 -35.01 -2.23 -28.45
CA ALA A 34 -34.17 -1.04 -28.37
C ALA A 34 -32.70 -1.27 -28.76
N VAL A 35 -32.43 -2.30 -29.57
CA VAL A 35 -31.09 -2.58 -30.09
C VAL A 35 -31.20 -2.60 -31.61
N LEU A 36 -30.40 -1.80 -32.29
CA LEU A 36 -30.13 -2.07 -33.70
C LEU A 36 -29.58 -3.50 -33.75
N GLU A 37 -30.25 -4.41 -34.47
CA GLU A 37 -29.60 -5.65 -34.95
C GLU A 37 -28.44 -5.21 -35.87
N VAL A 38 -27.32 -4.85 -35.28
CA VAL A 38 -26.05 -4.78 -35.99
C VAL A 38 -25.49 -6.18 -35.82
N ALA A 39 -25.67 -7.01 -36.84
CA ALA A 39 -25.03 -8.32 -36.98
C ALA A 39 -23.49 -8.26 -36.98
N ASP A 40 -22.90 -7.07 -36.78
CA ASP A 40 -21.46 -6.80 -36.69
C ASP A 40 -21.02 -6.35 -35.27
N LEU A 41 -21.81 -6.64 -34.21
CA LEU A 41 -21.39 -6.44 -32.81
C LEU A 41 -20.56 -7.60 -32.25
N GLU A 42 -20.24 -8.62 -33.06
CA GLU A 42 -19.17 -9.56 -32.73
C GLU A 42 -17.84 -8.81 -32.76
N SER A 43 -17.24 -8.58 -31.60
CA SER A 43 -15.85 -8.14 -31.56
C SER A 43 -14.97 -9.28 -32.07
N ASP A 44 -14.16 -9.02 -33.10
CA ASP A 44 -13.14 -9.97 -33.63
C ASP A 44 -12.04 -10.33 -32.61
N CYS A 45 -12.16 -9.90 -31.34
CA CYS A 45 -11.20 -10.15 -30.28
C CYS A 45 -11.81 -11.00 -29.16
N GLU A 46 -11.06 -11.99 -28.71
CA GLU A 46 -11.40 -12.88 -27.61
C GLU A 46 -10.60 -12.45 -26.37
N VAL A 47 -11.28 -12.25 -25.25
CA VAL A 47 -10.65 -11.84 -23.98
C VAL A 47 -10.19 -13.08 -23.23
N ASP A 48 -8.89 -13.19 -22.97
CA ASP A 48 -8.36 -14.26 -22.12
C ASP A 48 -8.47 -13.89 -20.64
N THR A 49 -9.51 -14.40 -19.99
CA THR A 49 -9.80 -14.12 -18.58
C THR A 49 -8.78 -14.74 -17.63
N GLU A 50 -8.11 -15.84 -18.00
CA GLU A 50 -7.05 -16.43 -17.20
C GLU A 50 -5.81 -15.53 -17.17
N ARG A 51 -5.43 -14.99 -18.33
CA ARG A 51 -4.29 -14.06 -18.41
C ARG A 51 -4.55 -12.76 -17.66
N ILE A 52 -5.78 -12.26 -17.67
CA ILE A 52 -6.17 -11.07 -16.89
C ILE A 52 -5.96 -11.26 -15.39
N LYS A 53 -6.16 -12.48 -14.85
CA LYS A 53 -5.84 -12.77 -13.44
C LYS A 53 -4.35 -12.53 -13.13
N ASN A 54 -3.48 -12.66 -14.14
CA ASN A 54 -2.04 -12.41 -14.06
C ASN A 54 -1.62 -11.02 -14.57
N ILE A 55 -2.51 -10.01 -14.52
CA ILE A 55 -2.26 -8.63 -15.02
C ILE A 55 -1.01 -7.95 -14.46
N PHE A 56 -0.44 -8.40 -13.35
CA PHE A 56 0.81 -7.84 -12.81
C PHE A 56 2.08 -8.57 -13.25
N SER A 57 1.95 -9.79 -13.79
CA SER A 57 3.07 -10.67 -14.15
C SER A 57 3.10 -11.03 -15.65
N GLU A 58 2.01 -10.80 -16.37
CA GLU A 58 1.91 -11.04 -17.82
C GLU A 58 1.47 -9.78 -18.59
N ASP A 59 1.98 -9.59 -19.80
CA ASP A 59 1.53 -8.50 -20.70
C ASP A 59 0.15 -8.83 -21.27
N VAL A 60 -0.89 -8.23 -20.71
CA VAL A 60 -2.29 -8.38 -21.13
C VAL A 60 -2.81 -7.14 -21.84
N LYS A 61 -1.93 -6.34 -22.45
CA LYS A 61 -2.32 -5.10 -23.12
C LYS A 61 -3.33 -5.34 -24.26
N ALA A 62 -3.22 -6.47 -24.97
CA ALA A 62 -4.15 -6.85 -26.02
C ALA A 62 -5.54 -7.15 -25.46
N ASP A 63 -5.61 -7.87 -24.34
CA ASP A 63 -6.85 -8.22 -23.64
C ASP A 63 -7.54 -6.96 -23.09
N ILE A 64 -6.78 -6.05 -22.47
CA ILE A 64 -7.29 -4.74 -22.01
C ILE A 64 -7.83 -3.92 -23.19
N ALA A 65 -7.16 -3.94 -24.35
CA ALA A 65 -7.64 -3.25 -25.55
C ALA A 65 -8.91 -3.88 -26.13
N CYS A 66 -9.05 -5.21 -26.04
CA CYS A 66 -10.26 -5.91 -26.44
C CYS A 66 -11.45 -5.50 -25.56
N ILE A 67 -11.28 -5.50 -24.23
CA ILE A 67 -12.32 -5.04 -23.29
C ILE A 67 -12.70 -3.59 -23.58
N GLN A 68 -11.71 -2.70 -23.84
CA GLN A 68 -12.00 -1.32 -24.22
C GLN A 68 -12.85 -1.26 -25.49
N GLN A 69 -12.50 -2.01 -26.53
CA GLN A 69 -13.26 -2.03 -27.79
C GLN A 69 -14.68 -2.53 -27.58
N GLN A 70 -14.86 -3.60 -26.80
CA GLN A 70 -16.18 -4.12 -26.45
C GLN A 70 -16.99 -3.07 -25.67
N LEU A 71 -16.39 -2.41 -24.68
CA LEU A 71 -17.07 -1.35 -23.92
C LEU A 71 -17.41 -0.13 -24.79
N ASP A 72 -16.55 0.22 -25.74
CA ASP A 72 -16.82 1.30 -26.70
C ASP A 72 -18.03 0.99 -27.59
N LEU A 73 -18.34 -0.29 -27.87
CA LEU A 73 -19.54 -0.66 -28.61
C LEU A 73 -20.84 -0.31 -27.85
N PHE A 74 -20.79 -0.23 -26.52
CA PHE A 74 -21.94 0.21 -25.71
C PHE A 74 -22.38 1.64 -26.01
N ARG A 75 -21.50 2.47 -26.60
CA ARG A 75 -21.89 3.83 -27.04
C ARG A 75 -23.01 3.81 -28.08
N TYR A 76 -23.18 2.70 -28.81
CA TYR A 76 -24.20 2.53 -29.82
C TYR A 76 -25.53 1.98 -29.26
N VAL A 77 -25.54 1.54 -28.00
CA VAL A 77 -26.75 1.09 -27.30
C VAL A 77 -27.59 2.31 -26.90
N ARG A 78 -28.90 2.25 -27.15
CA ARG A 78 -29.82 3.36 -26.85
C ARG A 78 -30.02 3.47 -25.34
N ARG A 79 -29.46 4.52 -24.74
CA ARG A 79 -29.51 4.83 -23.30
C ARG A 79 -30.33 6.09 -23.01
N GLN A 80 -30.71 6.29 -21.75
CA GLN A 80 -31.37 7.52 -21.30
C GLN A 80 -30.46 8.74 -21.43
N ASN A 81 -29.17 8.57 -21.15
CA ASN A 81 -28.12 9.56 -21.35
C ASN A 81 -26.98 8.94 -22.17
N GLN A 82 -26.64 9.54 -23.31
CA GLN A 82 -25.60 9.03 -24.21
C GLN A 82 -24.18 9.33 -23.74
N ASP A 83 -24.00 10.30 -22.84
CA ASP A 83 -22.70 10.68 -22.30
C ASP A 83 -22.32 9.89 -21.04
N LEU A 84 -23.21 9.00 -20.58
CA LEU A 84 -23.08 8.27 -19.32
C LEU A 84 -23.32 6.77 -19.50
N LEU A 85 -22.41 5.95 -18.98
CA LEU A 85 -22.62 4.53 -18.79
C LEU A 85 -22.96 4.29 -17.32
N THR A 86 -24.08 3.61 -17.05
CA THR A 86 -24.44 3.22 -15.69
C THR A 86 -24.24 1.72 -15.52
N LYS A 87 -23.89 1.27 -14.32
CA LYS A 87 -23.74 -0.16 -14.03
C LYS A 87 -24.98 -0.98 -14.45
N PRO A 88 -26.22 -0.58 -14.15
CA PRO A 88 -27.41 -1.31 -14.58
C PRO A 88 -27.57 -1.40 -16.11
N ASP A 89 -27.14 -0.39 -16.87
CA ASP A 89 -27.18 -0.43 -18.33
C ASP A 89 -26.22 -1.50 -18.87
N ILE A 90 -25.03 -1.62 -18.26
CA ILE A 90 -24.03 -2.62 -18.64
C ILE A 90 -24.47 -4.02 -18.22
N GLU A 91 -24.98 -4.19 -17.00
CA GLU A 91 -25.53 -5.47 -16.52
C GLU A 91 -26.64 -5.98 -17.45
N LYS A 92 -27.57 -5.10 -17.85
CA LYS A 92 -28.68 -5.48 -18.74
C LYS A 92 -28.17 -5.95 -20.10
N PHE A 93 -27.14 -5.31 -20.63
CA PHE A 93 -26.52 -5.71 -21.89
C PHE A 93 -25.80 -7.05 -21.74
N ILE A 94 -25.00 -7.25 -20.68
CA ILE A 94 -24.32 -8.52 -20.44
C ILE A 94 -25.32 -9.67 -20.39
N ARG A 95 -26.41 -9.50 -19.63
CA ARG A 95 -27.48 -10.50 -19.52
C ARG A 95 -28.22 -10.79 -20.83
N GLN A 96 -28.15 -9.87 -21.79
CA GLN A 96 -28.84 -10.00 -23.07
C GLN A 96 -27.95 -10.60 -24.18
N PHE A 97 -26.63 -10.42 -24.10
CA PHE A 97 -25.70 -10.72 -25.20
C PHE A 97 -24.60 -11.72 -24.88
N PHE A 98 -24.37 -12.08 -23.61
CA PHE A 98 -23.36 -13.06 -23.20
C PHE A 98 -23.98 -14.38 -22.73
N GLU A 99 -23.22 -15.47 -22.83
CA GLU A 99 -23.62 -16.80 -22.39
C GLU A 99 -23.85 -16.83 -20.86
N GLU A 100 -24.89 -17.53 -20.39
CA GLU A 100 -25.33 -17.50 -18.98
C GLU A 100 -24.22 -17.86 -17.98
N ASP A 101 -23.31 -18.75 -18.36
CA ASP A 101 -22.18 -19.19 -17.55
C ASP A 101 -21.06 -18.15 -17.41
N GLN A 102 -21.05 -17.11 -18.26
CA GLN A 102 -20.09 -16.00 -18.20
C GLN A 102 -20.66 -14.73 -17.55
N GLN A 103 -21.99 -14.62 -17.46
CA GLN A 103 -22.65 -13.37 -17.05
C GLN A 103 -22.30 -12.92 -15.64
N ASP A 104 -22.32 -13.86 -14.67
CA ASP A 104 -22.15 -13.50 -13.27
C ASP A 104 -20.70 -13.08 -12.95
N ASP A 105 -19.70 -13.70 -13.58
CA ASP A 105 -18.29 -13.33 -13.45
C ASP A 105 -18.02 -11.94 -14.03
N ILE A 106 -18.55 -11.64 -15.24
CA ILE A 106 -18.39 -10.33 -15.87
C ILE A 106 -19.08 -9.24 -15.04
N ILE A 107 -20.29 -9.52 -14.51
CA ILE A 107 -21.05 -8.58 -13.68
C ILE A 107 -20.34 -8.33 -12.34
N SER A 108 -19.71 -9.34 -11.72
CA SER A 108 -18.92 -9.19 -10.49
C SER A 108 -17.79 -8.18 -10.69
N GLY A 109 -17.03 -8.31 -11.78
CA GLY A 109 -15.92 -7.41 -12.12
C GLY A 109 -16.33 -5.95 -12.38
N LEU A 110 -17.61 -5.68 -12.68
CA LEU A 110 -18.08 -4.30 -12.89
C LEU A 110 -18.00 -3.46 -11.61
N ASP A 111 -18.27 -4.02 -10.44
CA ASP A 111 -18.22 -3.25 -9.18
C ASP A 111 -16.83 -2.67 -8.94
N LEU A 112 -15.79 -3.49 -9.14
CA LEU A 112 -14.39 -3.06 -9.04
C LEU A 112 -14.07 -1.98 -10.09
N LEU A 113 -14.51 -2.17 -11.33
CA LEU A 113 -14.29 -1.23 -12.42
C LEU A 113 -14.91 0.14 -12.12
N PHE A 114 -16.18 0.17 -11.68
CA PHE A 114 -16.87 1.42 -11.34
C PHE A 114 -16.27 2.08 -10.09
N GLN A 115 -15.82 1.33 -9.09
CA GLN A 115 -15.16 1.90 -7.91
C GLN A 115 -13.80 2.51 -8.23
N LEU A 116 -12.99 1.83 -9.05
CA LEU A 116 -11.72 2.37 -9.53
C LEU A 116 -11.95 3.64 -10.35
N ASN A 117 -12.92 3.61 -11.27
CA ASN A 117 -13.29 4.78 -12.06
C ASN A 117 -13.79 5.95 -11.20
N THR A 118 -14.62 5.68 -10.20
CA THR A 118 -15.11 6.66 -9.21
C THR A 118 -13.93 7.32 -8.50
N LEU A 119 -13.00 6.52 -7.97
CA LEU A 119 -11.88 7.03 -7.19
C LEU A 119 -10.88 7.81 -8.06
N ILE A 120 -10.55 7.26 -9.23
CA ILE A 120 -9.50 7.76 -10.11
C ILE A 120 -10.01 8.91 -10.99
N LEU A 121 -11.09 8.68 -11.75
CA LEU A 121 -11.59 9.65 -12.73
C LEU A 121 -12.73 10.52 -12.20
N ARG A 122 -13.06 10.39 -10.91
CA ARG A 122 -14.00 11.25 -10.17
C ARG A 122 -15.43 11.19 -10.70
N ASP A 123 -15.79 10.10 -11.35
CA ASP A 123 -17.17 9.85 -11.73
C ASP A 123 -18.02 9.51 -10.50
N GLU A 124 -19.32 9.74 -10.60
CA GLU A 124 -20.25 9.36 -9.55
C GLU A 124 -20.29 7.83 -9.40
N PRO A 125 -20.57 7.32 -8.18
CA PRO A 125 -20.70 5.88 -7.96
C PRO A 125 -21.66 5.20 -8.95
N ASP A 126 -21.29 4.00 -9.39
CA ASP A 126 -22.03 3.19 -10.39
C ASP A 126 -22.21 3.87 -11.76
N GLN A 127 -21.42 4.92 -12.03
CA GLN A 127 -21.44 5.67 -13.27
C GLN A 127 -20.04 5.87 -13.86
N MET A 128 -19.99 5.93 -15.19
CA MET A 128 -18.78 6.24 -15.94
C MET A 128 -19.14 7.22 -17.05
N GLN A 129 -18.50 8.39 -17.06
CA GLN A 129 -18.63 9.30 -18.20
C GLN A 129 -17.99 8.64 -19.42
N VAL A 130 -18.64 8.68 -20.58
CA VAL A 130 -18.11 8.03 -21.80
C VAL A 130 -16.72 8.57 -22.16
N LYS A 131 -16.47 9.86 -21.89
CA LYS A 131 -15.15 10.49 -22.10
C LYS A 131 -14.03 9.93 -21.21
N ASN A 132 -14.38 9.23 -20.13
CA ASN A 132 -13.45 8.67 -19.15
C ASN A 132 -13.08 7.21 -19.45
N ILE A 133 -13.79 6.53 -20.36
CA ILE A 133 -13.48 5.16 -20.78
C ILE A 133 -12.03 5.05 -21.29
N GLU A 134 -11.67 5.85 -22.29
CA GLU A 134 -10.33 5.79 -22.89
C GLU A 134 -9.21 6.08 -21.85
N PRO A 135 -9.27 7.16 -21.04
CA PRO A 135 -8.31 7.39 -19.96
C PRO A 135 -8.22 6.25 -18.94
N PHE A 136 -9.34 5.61 -18.60
CA PHE A 136 -9.36 4.47 -17.67
C PHE A 136 -8.62 3.25 -18.25
N PHE A 137 -8.88 2.89 -19.51
CA PHE A 137 -8.18 1.78 -20.15
C PHE A 137 -6.73 2.11 -20.50
N GLU A 138 -6.40 3.37 -20.76
CA GLU A 138 -5.01 3.83 -20.83
C GLU A 138 -4.27 3.60 -19.50
N LEU A 139 -4.90 3.93 -18.37
CA LEU A 139 -4.36 3.68 -17.04
C LEU A 139 -4.07 2.20 -16.81
N LEU A 140 -5.03 1.31 -17.12
CA LEU A 140 -4.85 -0.13 -16.95
C LEU A 140 -3.66 -0.66 -17.78
N ARG A 141 -3.51 -0.20 -19.02
CA ARG A 141 -2.36 -0.57 -19.88
C ARG A 141 -1.02 -0.08 -19.35
N VAL A 142 -1.00 1.14 -18.80
CA VAL A 142 0.20 1.70 -18.15
C VAL A 142 0.58 0.88 -16.93
N VAL A 143 -0.39 0.58 -16.05
CA VAL A 143 -0.18 -0.21 -14.84
C VAL A 143 0.32 -1.61 -15.20
N ASN A 144 -0.35 -2.31 -16.12
CA ASN A 144 0.07 -3.65 -16.56
C ASN A 144 1.52 -3.67 -17.06
N LYS A 145 1.86 -2.81 -18.03
CA LYS A 145 3.21 -2.77 -18.62
C LYS A 145 4.30 -2.54 -17.57
N ARG A 146 4.08 -1.61 -16.65
CA ARG A 146 5.04 -1.23 -15.61
C ARG A 146 5.12 -2.30 -14.52
N ALA A 147 3.98 -2.85 -14.10
CA ALA A 147 3.90 -3.89 -13.09
C ALA A 147 4.69 -5.13 -13.50
N VAL A 148 4.53 -5.63 -14.73
CA VAL A 148 5.30 -6.77 -15.25
C VAL A 148 6.80 -6.54 -15.08
N THR A 149 7.28 -5.36 -15.51
CA THR A 149 8.70 -5.01 -15.38
C THR A 149 9.14 -4.92 -13.92
N ILE A 150 8.30 -4.38 -13.03
CA ILE A 150 8.58 -4.28 -11.60
C ILE A 150 8.69 -5.69 -10.99
N PHE A 151 7.68 -6.53 -11.16
CA PHE A 151 7.64 -7.89 -10.61
C PHE A 151 8.80 -8.75 -11.10
N ASP A 152 9.11 -8.71 -12.40
CA ASP A 152 10.27 -9.40 -12.99
C ASP A 152 11.58 -9.01 -12.29
N ASN A 153 11.80 -7.70 -12.04
CA ASN A 153 13.03 -7.25 -11.39
C ASN A 153 13.05 -7.62 -9.90
N ILE A 154 11.92 -7.57 -9.19
CA ILE A 154 11.82 -8.00 -7.79
C ILE A 154 12.18 -9.49 -7.66
N GLU A 155 11.58 -10.34 -8.49
CA GLU A 155 11.81 -11.79 -8.46
C GLU A 155 13.27 -12.15 -8.74
N VAL A 156 13.88 -11.49 -9.73
CA VAL A 156 15.30 -11.65 -10.03
C VAL A 156 16.15 -11.23 -8.83
N MET A 157 15.86 -10.09 -8.21
CA MET A 157 16.64 -9.54 -7.09
C MET A 157 16.59 -10.42 -5.83
N GLN A 158 15.44 -11.02 -5.53
CA GLN A 158 15.30 -11.96 -4.40
C GLN A 158 16.25 -13.16 -4.53
N LYS A 159 16.49 -13.61 -5.76
CA LYS A 159 17.31 -14.78 -6.09
C LYS A 159 18.80 -14.49 -6.26
N LEU A 160 19.23 -13.22 -6.18
CA LEU A 160 20.63 -12.83 -6.34
C LEU A 160 21.50 -13.30 -5.17
N LYS A 161 22.72 -13.73 -5.52
CA LYS A 161 23.77 -14.11 -4.58
C LYS A 161 24.66 -12.91 -4.21
N SER A 162 25.39 -13.05 -3.11
CA SER A 162 26.30 -12.02 -2.56
C SER A 162 27.35 -11.51 -3.54
N ASP A 163 27.81 -12.34 -4.48
CA ASP A 163 28.79 -11.96 -5.50
C ASP A 163 28.20 -11.17 -6.69
N GLU A 164 26.88 -11.01 -6.75
CA GLU A 164 26.16 -10.36 -7.85
C GLU A 164 25.80 -8.89 -7.59
N VAL A 165 26.58 -8.19 -6.76
CA VAL A 165 26.36 -6.79 -6.32
C VAL A 165 26.07 -5.83 -7.48
N GLU A 166 26.81 -5.92 -8.59
CA GLU A 166 26.63 -5.02 -9.73
C GLU A 166 25.31 -5.27 -10.48
N LEU A 167 24.86 -6.53 -10.52
CA LEU A 167 23.55 -6.86 -11.06
C LEU A 167 22.44 -6.33 -10.14
N PHE A 168 22.59 -6.48 -8.82
CA PHE A 168 21.66 -5.91 -7.85
C PHE A 168 21.52 -4.39 -8.03
N LYS A 169 22.64 -3.65 -8.08
CA LYS A 169 22.65 -2.19 -8.29
C LYS A 169 21.96 -1.79 -9.60
N LYS A 170 22.21 -2.53 -10.68
CA LYS A 170 21.59 -2.29 -11.99
C LYS A 170 20.07 -2.50 -11.92
N ARG A 171 19.61 -3.60 -11.33
CA ARG A 171 18.18 -3.94 -11.20
C ARG A 171 17.44 -2.96 -10.28
N ARG A 172 18.06 -2.60 -9.16
CA ARG A 172 17.58 -1.56 -8.24
C ARG A 172 17.34 -0.23 -8.95
N LYS A 173 18.28 0.21 -9.81
CA LYS A 173 18.11 1.44 -10.60
C LYS A 173 16.94 1.36 -11.57
N VAL A 174 16.76 0.22 -12.24
CA VAL A 174 15.60 0.00 -13.13
C VAL A 174 14.30 0.09 -12.32
N LEU A 175 14.22 -0.54 -11.15
CA LEU A 175 13.05 -0.43 -10.26
C LEU A 175 12.73 1.01 -9.87
N GLU A 176 13.74 1.81 -9.49
CA GLU A 176 13.57 3.22 -9.17
C GLU A 176 12.96 3.99 -10.36
N GLU A 177 13.50 3.79 -11.57
CA GLU A 177 13.01 4.42 -12.80
C GLU A 177 11.57 3.99 -13.14
N GLU A 178 11.24 2.71 -12.95
CA GLU A 178 9.90 2.18 -13.21
C GLU A 178 8.86 2.71 -12.20
N PHE A 179 9.19 2.80 -10.91
CA PHE A 179 8.30 3.40 -9.91
C PHE A 179 8.02 4.88 -10.19
N ILE A 180 9.06 5.65 -10.54
CA ILE A 180 8.92 7.07 -10.91
C ILE A 180 8.06 7.21 -12.17
N ALA A 181 8.31 6.38 -13.19
CA ALA A 181 7.56 6.43 -14.44
C ALA A 181 6.08 6.06 -14.23
N LEU A 182 5.80 4.99 -13.49
CA LEU A 182 4.44 4.57 -13.15
C LEU A 182 3.67 5.69 -12.45
N SER A 183 4.24 6.26 -11.38
CA SER A 183 3.63 7.39 -10.67
C SER A 183 3.36 8.58 -11.59
N LYS A 184 4.33 8.99 -12.40
CA LYS A 184 4.19 10.13 -13.32
C LYS A 184 3.11 9.92 -14.37
N GLU A 185 3.04 8.72 -14.96
CA GLU A 185 2.05 8.39 -15.98
C GLU A 185 0.64 8.34 -15.38
N ILE A 186 0.46 7.67 -14.23
CA ILE A 186 -0.81 7.68 -13.50
C ILE A 186 -1.23 9.12 -13.18
N LEU A 187 -0.37 9.91 -12.52
CA LEU A 187 -0.69 11.29 -12.18
C LEU A 187 -1.01 12.15 -13.42
N GLY A 188 -0.39 11.89 -14.56
CA GLY A 188 -0.70 12.56 -15.82
C GLY A 188 -2.12 12.29 -16.33
N LEU A 189 -2.62 11.08 -16.15
CA LEU A 189 -3.97 10.67 -16.53
C LEU A 189 -5.02 11.20 -15.52
N VAL A 190 -4.70 11.12 -14.23
CA VAL A 190 -5.66 11.42 -13.15
C VAL A 190 -5.81 12.93 -12.89
N LYS A 191 -4.77 13.75 -13.13
CA LYS A 191 -4.84 15.21 -12.87
C LYS A 191 -5.88 15.96 -13.70
N ASN A 192 -6.32 15.40 -14.82
CA ASN A 192 -7.32 15.98 -15.70
C ASN A 192 -8.75 15.49 -15.42
N ALA A 193 -8.92 14.62 -14.42
CA ALA A 193 -10.23 14.13 -14.00
C ALA A 193 -11.11 15.30 -13.52
N ASN A 194 -12.26 15.46 -14.16
CA ASN A 194 -13.20 16.53 -13.85
C ASN A 194 -14.32 15.98 -12.95
N GLY A 195 -14.47 16.52 -11.76
CA GLY A 195 -15.52 16.13 -10.83
C GLY A 195 -15.17 16.48 -9.38
N PRO A 196 -16.16 16.42 -8.47
CA PRO A 196 -15.89 16.50 -7.05
C PRO A 196 -15.00 15.32 -6.61
N SER A 197 -14.29 15.47 -5.49
CA SER A 197 -13.54 14.34 -4.92
C SER A 197 -14.53 13.27 -4.50
N GLN A 198 -14.28 12.04 -4.93
CA GLN A 198 -15.06 10.87 -4.56
C GLN A 198 -14.32 10.06 -3.49
N SER A 199 -15.04 9.20 -2.78
CA SER A 199 -14.48 8.35 -1.72
C SER A 199 -15.03 6.94 -1.83
N ILE A 200 -14.17 5.95 -1.62
CA ILE A 200 -14.57 4.54 -1.51
C ILE A 200 -14.16 3.98 -0.15
N ASN A 201 -14.87 2.95 0.31
CA ASN A 201 -14.49 2.21 1.51
C ASN A 201 -13.42 1.16 1.14
N ILE A 202 -12.27 1.23 1.80
CA ILE A 202 -11.11 0.38 1.48
C ILE A 202 -11.40 -1.09 1.81
N GLN A 203 -12.04 -1.38 2.94
CA GLN A 203 -12.37 -2.76 3.33
C GLN A 203 -13.34 -3.39 2.34
N LYS A 204 -14.42 -2.68 1.99
CA LYS A 204 -15.38 -3.14 0.98
C LYS A 204 -14.70 -3.40 -0.37
N PHE A 205 -13.83 -2.50 -0.82
CA PHE A 205 -13.09 -2.66 -2.06
C PHE A 205 -12.20 -3.92 -2.05
N ILE A 206 -11.49 -4.17 -0.95
CA ILE A 206 -10.63 -5.35 -0.78
C ILE A 206 -11.46 -6.63 -0.67
N GLU A 207 -12.60 -6.61 0.04
CA GLU A 207 -13.53 -7.74 0.15
C GLU A 207 -14.17 -8.12 -1.19
N GLU A 208 -14.37 -7.15 -2.09
CA GLU A 208 -14.83 -7.43 -3.44
C GLU A 208 -13.70 -7.99 -4.29
N LEU A 209 -12.51 -7.40 -4.20
CA LEU A 209 -11.32 -7.90 -4.91
C LEU A 209 -10.96 -9.33 -4.49
N SER A 210 -11.17 -9.70 -3.22
CA SER A 210 -10.89 -11.03 -2.70
C SER A 210 -11.84 -12.12 -3.20
N LYS A 211 -13.04 -11.77 -3.69
CA LYS A 211 -13.99 -12.76 -4.23
C LYS A 211 -13.53 -13.30 -5.58
N ASP A 212 -12.81 -12.47 -6.33
CA ASP A 212 -12.46 -12.74 -7.72
C ASP A 212 -11.01 -13.23 -7.87
N VAL A 213 -10.22 -13.22 -6.78
CA VAL A 213 -8.78 -13.56 -6.78
C VAL A 213 -8.46 -14.60 -5.71
N ASP A 214 -8.10 -15.82 -6.14
CA ASP A 214 -7.65 -16.90 -5.25
C ASP A 214 -6.36 -16.51 -4.50
N GLY A 215 -6.29 -16.86 -3.20
CA GLY A 215 -5.12 -16.58 -2.35
C GLY A 215 -5.03 -15.15 -1.80
N PHE A 216 -6.04 -14.30 -2.03
CA PHE A 216 -6.04 -12.90 -1.63
C PHE A 216 -6.35 -12.66 -0.13
N GLU A 217 -6.79 -13.69 0.60
CA GLU A 217 -7.16 -13.56 2.03
C GLU A 217 -6.00 -13.05 2.91
N ASP A 218 -4.78 -13.47 2.63
CA ASP A 218 -3.61 -13.06 3.40
C ASP A 218 -3.22 -11.62 3.10
N PHE A 219 -3.35 -11.22 1.83
CA PHE A 219 -3.16 -9.84 1.42
C PHE A 219 -4.22 -8.91 2.02
N GLN A 220 -5.47 -9.38 2.13
CA GLN A 220 -6.55 -8.64 2.81
C GLN A 220 -6.23 -8.38 4.29
N LYS A 221 -5.72 -9.38 5.02
CA LYS A 221 -5.33 -9.23 6.43
C LYS A 221 -4.18 -8.24 6.58
N LEU A 222 -3.17 -8.33 5.71
CA LEU A 222 -2.04 -7.40 5.68
C LEU A 222 -2.49 -5.96 5.40
N ILE A 223 -3.34 -5.72 4.39
CA ILE A 223 -3.83 -4.34 4.15
C ILE A 223 -4.64 -3.84 5.34
N SER A 224 -5.48 -4.69 5.93
CA SER A 224 -6.30 -4.32 7.09
C SER A 224 -5.45 -3.91 8.29
N SER A 225 -4.33 -4.59 8.53
CA SER A 225 -3.38 -4.22 9.58
C SER A 225 -2.64 -2.91 9.28
N LEU A 226 -2.52 -2.54 8.01
CA LEU A 226 -1.82 -1.33 7.55
C LEU A 226 -2.71 -0.10 7.32
N LEU A 227 -4.02 -0.16 7.60
CA LEU A 227 -4.91 1.02 7.41
C LEU A 227 -4.48 2.25 8.23
N PHE A 228 -3.80 2.06 9.36
CA PHE A 228 -3.25 3.17 10.12
C PHE A 228 -2.11 3.89 9.38
N VAL A 229 -1.34 3.16 8.55
CA VAL A 229 -0.28 3.73 7.69
C VAL A 229 -0.90 4.63 6.63
N LYS A 230 -2.01 4.19 6.04
CA LYS A 230 -2.80 5.01 5.12
C LYS A 230 -3.18 6.34 5.77
N LYS A 231 -3.75 6.30 6.98
CA LYS A 231 -4.08 7.51 7.73
C LYS A 231 -2.84 8.37 8.00
N LEU A 232 -1.77 7.77 8.54
CA LEU A 232 -0.54 8.48 8.90
C LEU A 232 0.07 9.28 7.74
N PHE A 233 0.12 8.70 6.54
CA PHE A 233 0.82 9.31 5.39
C PHE A 233 -0.08 10.09 4.41
N LEU A 234 -1.35 9.72 4.31
CA LEU A 234 -2.30 10.36 3.39
C LEU A 234 -3.26 11.32 4.09
N GLY A 235 -3.45 11.18 5.39
CA GLY A 235 -4.45 11.93 6.14
C GLY A 235 -5.84 11.29 6.09
N GLY A 236 -6.81 12.07 6.57
CA GLY A 236 -8.24 11.78 6.46
C GLY A 236 -8.73 10.57 7.24
N ASP A 237 -9.79 9.95 6.74
CA ASP A 237 -10.41 8.81 7.42
C ASP A 237 -9.58 7.53 7.25
N ARG A 238 -9.58 6.65 8.24
CA ARG A 238 -8.81 5.41 8.21
C ARG A 238 -9.36 4.38 7.21
N ASN A 239 -10.68 4.31 7.07
CA ASN A 239 -11.39 3.24 6.34
C ASN A 239 -11.82 3.67 4.93
N PHE A 240 -11.84 4.97 4.65
CA PHE A 240 -12.17 5.49 3.32
C PHE A 240 -10.92 6.04 2.65
N ILE A 241 -10.78 5.87 1.34
CA ILE A 241 -9.81 6.61 0.54
C ILE A 241 -10.55 7.52 -0.43
N ASN A 242 -10.11 8.77 -0.54
CA ASN A 242 -10.67 9.72 -1.49
C ASN A 242 -9.73 10.04 -2.66
N SER A 243 -10.26 10.65 -3.72
CA SER A 243 -9.49 10.96 -4.94
C SER A 243 -8.24 11.83 -4.68
N ASN A 244 -8.29 12.75 -3.71
CA ASN A 244 -7.12 13.58 -3.37
C ASN A 244 -6.07 12.79 -2.58
N GLU A 245 -6.50 11.91 -1.67
CA GLU A 245 -5.61 10.99 -0.96
C GLU A 245 -4.97 10.00 -1.92
N LEU A 246 -5.71 9.49 -2.91
CA LEU A 246 -5.15 8.62 -3.96
C LEU A 246 -4.10 9.35 -4.79
N LEU A 247 -4.34 10.61 -5.19
CA LEU A 247 -3.35 11.43 -5.88
C LEU A 247 -2.08 11.59 -5.04
N ARG A 248 -2.22 11.91 -3.75
CA ARG A 248 -1.09 11.98 -2.82
C ARG A 248 -0.38 10.63 -2.69
N ALA A 249 -1.13 9.52 -2.65
CA ALA A 249 -0.56 8.19 -2.61
C ALA A 249 0.33 7.93 -3.82
N PHE A 250 -0.12 8.28 -5.02
CA PHE A 250 0.71 8.15 -6.23
C PHE A 250 1.88 9.13 -6.27
N GLU A 251 1.76 10.34 -5.71
CA GLU A 251 2.89 11.27 -5.57
C GLU A 251 3.97 10.73 -4.64
N LEU A 252 3.58 10.05 -3.56
CA LEU A 252 4.51 9.47 -2.59
C LEU A 252 4.94 8.03 -2.96
N PHE A 253 4.21 7.36 -3.86
CA PHE A 253 4.44 5.97 -4.24
C PHE A 253 5.90 5.66 -4.60
N PRO A 254 6.61 6.45 -5.43
CA PRO A 254 8.01 6.15 -5.76
C PRO A 254 8.92 6.15 -4.53
N ILE A 255 8.64 7.05 -3.56
CA ILE A 255 9.41 7.13 -2.32
C ILE A 255 9.13 5.90 -1.47
N PHE A 256 7.85 5.57 -1.24
CA PHE A 256 7.48 4.42 -0.41
C PHE A 256 7.91 3.09 -1.03
N ALA A 257 7.62 2.89 -2.31
CA ALA A 257 7.95 1.66 -3.01
C ALA A 257 9.46 1.42 -3.02
N PHE A 258 10.25 2.43 -3.37
CA PHE A 258 11.71 2.27 -3.47
C PHE A 258 12.39 2.13 -2.11
N ARG A 259 12.01 2.95 -1.13
CA ARG A 259 12.62 2.92 0.22
C ARG A 259 12.14 1.72 1.03
N GLY A 260 10.87 1.36 0.91
CA GLY A 260 10.34 0.13 1.51
C GLY A 260 10.98 -1.11 0.90
N PHE A 261 11.15 -1.13 -0.43
CA PHE A 261 11.92 -2.17 -1.11
C PHE A 261 13.35 -2.26 -0.61
N ASP A 262 14.06 -1.13 -0.48
CA ASP A 262 15.42 -1.14 0.03
C ASP A 262 15.48 -1.66 1.47
N VAL A 263 14.57 -1.26 2.35
CA VAL A 263 14.54 -1.77 3.73
C VAL A 263 14.29 -3.29 3.78
N TYR A 264 13.53 -3.84 2.82
CA TYR A 264 13.11 -5.23 2.85
C TYR A 264 14.03 -6.19 2.06
N LEU A 265 14.55 -5.78 0.89
CA LEU A 265 15.29 -6.64 -0.03
C LEU A 265 16.79 -6.36 -0.11
N GLN A 266 17.26 -5.30 0.56
CA GLN A 266 18.68 -5.02 0.63
C GLN A 266 19.34 -5.96 1.62
N LYS A 267 20.31 -6.75 1.15
CA LYS A 267 21.10 -7.65 1.98
C LYS A 267 22.38 -6.97 2.44
N GLU A 268 22.80 -7.24 3.68
CA GLU A 268 24.04 -6.73 4.26
C GLU A 268 25.26 -7.07 3.39
N GLU A 269 25.27 -8.26 2.80
CA GLU A 269 26.31 -8.81 1.92
C GLU A 269 26.62 -7.94 0.69
N PHE A 270 25.71 -7.03 0.32
CA PHE A 270 25.92 -6.10 -0.81
C PHE A 270 26.73 -4.85 -0.44
N PHE A 271 27.18 -4.74 0.82
CA PHE A 271 27.96 -3.62 1.35
C PHE A 271 29.37 -4.05 1.75
N ASN A 272 30.29 -3.08 1.83
CA ASN A 272 31.65 -3.37 2.25
C ASN A 272 31.78 -3.53 3.76
N THR A 273 30.88 -2.89 4.52
CA THR A 273 30.87 -2.90 5.98
C THR A 273 29.44 -2.94 6.49
N GLN A 274 29.25 -3.47 7.69
CA GLN A 274 27.94 -3.46 8.35
C GLN A 274 27.48 -2.02 8.60
N GLY A 275 28.39 -1.12 8.95
CA GLY A 275 28.10 0.30 9.15
C GLY A 275 27.51 1.00 7.92
N GLU A 276 27.98 0.67 6.71
CA GLU A 276 27.40 1.18 5.45
C GLU A 276 25.98 0.65 5.22
N TYR A 277 25.72 -0.62 5.54
CA TYR A 277 24.39 -1.23 5.43
C TYR A 277 23.37 -0.54 6.36
N TYR A 278 23.70 -0.40 7.64
CA TYR A 278 22.80 0.27 8.59
C TYR A 278 22.65 1.78 8.35
N GLU A 279 23.65 2.43 7.74
CA GLU A 279 23.51 3.81 7.26
C GLU A 279 22.44 3.90 6.16
N SER A 280 22.47 2.97 5.19
CA SER A 280 21.44 2.88 4.14
C SER A 280 20.03 2.70 4.72
N ILE A 281 19.87 1.78 5.68
CA ILE A 281 18.59 1.57 6.36
C ILE A 281 18.12 2.83 7.09
N ALA A 282 19.00 3.45 7.88
CA ALA A 282 18.66 4.66 8.64
C ALA A 282 18.27 5.83 7.72
N ASP A 283 18.99 6.01 6.62
CA ASP A 283 18.68 7.01 5.59
C ASP A 283 17.29 6.76 4.97
N ASN A 284 16.98 5.50 4.65
CA ASN A 284 15.68 5.14 4.08
C ASN A 284 14.53 5.40 5.06
N ILE A 285 14.69 5.03 6.33
CA ILE A 285 13.70 5.31 7.39
C ILE A 285 13.46 6.81 7.55
N GLU A 286 14.52 7.62 7.57
CA GLU A 286 14.39 9.08 7.67
C GLU A 286 13.62 9.67 6.48
N VAL A 287 13.91 9.21 5.27
CA VAL A 287 13.20 9.68 4.07
C VAL A 287 11.72 9.31 4.14
N LEU A 288 11.39 8.08 4.53
CA LEU A 288 10.01 7.62 4.69
C LEU A 288 9.26 8.51 5.71
N VAL A 289 9.85 8.72 6.87
CA VAL A 289 9.28 9.52 7.96
C VAL A 289 9.01 10.98 7.57
N ARG A 290 9.87 11.60 6.77
CA ARG A 290 9.69 13.01 6.35
C ARG A 290 8.44 13.25 5.51
N ASN A 291 7.79 12.19 5.04
CA ASN A 291 6.58 12.26 4.21
C ASN A 291 5.28 12.01 4.99
N VAL A 292 5.36 11.88 6.34
CA VAL A 292 4.18 11.83 7.21
C VAL A 292 3.27 13.03 6.95
N TYR A 293 1.95 12.80 6.92
CA TYR A 293 0.97 13.86 6.77
C TYR A 293 0.93 14.72 8.04
N GLU A 294 0.70 16.03 7.91
CA GLU A 294 0.58 16.92 9.06
C GLU A 294 -0.82 16.78 9.66
N HIS A 295 -0.93 16.10 10.82
CA HIS A 295 -2.20 15.91 11.53
C HIS A 295 -2.34 16.89 12.70
N GLN A 296 -3.53 16.91 13.32
CA GLN A 296 -3.69 17.57 14.61
C GLN A 296 -3.05 16.73 15.72
N ASN A 297 -2.34 17.37 16.65
CA ASN A 297 -1.57 16.69 17.70
C ASN A 297 -2.37 15.65 18.51
N GLU A 298 -3.63 15.94 18.78
CA GLU A 298 -4.55 15.11 19.57
C GLU A 298 -5.28 14.06 18.74
N GLU A 299 -5.11 14.08 17.42
CA GLU A 299 -5.78 13.16 16.51
C GLU A 299 -5.28 11.73 16.73
N PHE A 300 -6.20 10.79 16.93
CA PHE A 300 -5.86 9.37 17.05
C PHE A 300 -5.43 8.81 15.69
N ILE A 301 -4.23 8.23 15.65
CA ILE A 301 -3.63 7.69 14.43
C ILE A 301 -3.67 6.16 14.42
N LEU A 302 -3.17 5.53 15.48
CA LEU A 302 -3.08 4.07 15.58
C LEU A 302 -3.25 3.58 17.02
N THR A 303 -3.46 2.28 17.16
CA THR A 303 -3.50 1.57 18.44
C THR A 303 -2.32 0.62 18.59
N VAL A 304 -2.04 0.19 19.82
CA VAL A 304 -1.08 -0.90 20.08
C VAL A 304 -1.52 -2.18 19.38
N THR A 305 -2.83 -2.45 19.34
CA THR A 305 -3.40 -3.59 18.60
C THR A 305 -3.09 -3.53 17.10
N ASP A 306 -3.10 -2.35 16.49
CA ASP A 306 -2.74 -2.20 15.08
C ASP A 306 -1.30 -2.64 14.80
N ILE A 307 -0.37 -2.22 15.67
CA ILE A 307 1.04 -2.64 15.58
C ILE A 307 1.16 -4.15 15.82
N HIS A 308 0.42 -4.71 16.78
CA HIS A 308 0.43 -6.15 17.05
C HIS A 308 -0.08 -6.97 15.88
N ASN A 309 -1.17 -6.54 15.24
CA ASN A 309 -1.71 -7.18 14.04
C ASN A 309 -0.69 -7.11 12.90
N PHE A 310 -0.01 -5.98 12.72
CA PHE A 310 1.06 -5.87 11.72
C PHE A 310 2.22 -6.83 12.01
N ILE A 311 2.66 -6.91 13.27
CA ILE A 311 3.69 -7.87 13.72
C ILE A 311 3.25 -9.32 13.47
N ASP A 312 1.98 -9.65 13.73
CA ASP A 312 1.43 -10.99 13.46
C ASP A 312 1.52 -11.37 11.99
N GLU A 313 1.15 -10.45 11.08
CA GLU A 313 1.22 -10.70 9.64
C GLU A 313 2.66 -10.80 9.13
N LEU A 314 3.60 -10.02 9.69
CA LEU A 314 5.02 -10.11 9.32
C LEU A 314 5.67 -11.43 9.75
N TYR A 315 5.25 -11.99 10.88
CA TYR A 315 5.82 -13.19 11.49
C TYR A 315 4.90 -14.41 11.34
N LYS A 316 4.02 -14.39 10.34
CA LYS A 316 3.12 -15.50 10.07
C LYS A 316 3.94 -16.73 9.68
N GLU A 317 3.72 -17.84 10.38
CA GLU A 317 4.32 -19.15 10.04
C GLU A 317 3.77 -19.58 8.67
N SER A 318 4.66 -19.79 7.70
CA SER A 318 4.31 -20.47 6.45
C SER A 318 4.26 -21.97 6.71
N ASP A 319 3.22 -22.67 6.26
CA ASP A 319 3.04 -24.12 6.47
C ASP A 319 4.19 -24.98 5.87
N ASP A 320 5.04 -24.41 5.01
CA ASP A 320 6.29 -25.00 4.54
C ASP A 320 7.46 -24.58 5.45
N ASP A 321 7.53 -25.20 6.63
CA ASP A 321 8.69 -25.19 7.53
C ASP A 321 9.84 -26.05 6.94
N THR A 322 10.42 -25.59 5.83
CA THR A 322 11.78 -25.96 5.42
C THR A 322 12.37 -24.81 4.63
N ASP A 323 12.97 -23.83 5.30
CA ASP A 323 14.27 -23.31 4.87
C ASP A 323 14.88 -22.39 5.93
N GLU A 324 16.20 -22.51 6.01
CA GLU A 324 17.10 -21.90 6.97
C GLU A 324 17.09 -20.36 6.86
N THR A 325 17.09 -19.71 8.02
CA THR A 325 17.57 -18.33 8.21
C THR A 325 16.90 -17.22 7.39
N ASP A 326 15.62 -16.95 7.64
CA ASP A 326 15.16 -15.55 7.55
C ASP A 326 15.75 -14.81 8.76
N GLU A 327 16.77 -13.99 8.53
CA GLU A 327 17.31 -13.12 9.57
C GLU A 327 16.25 -12.09 9.98
N GLY A 328 15.49 -12.41 11.03
CA GLY A 328 14.56 -11.47 11.65
C GLY A 328 15.29 -10.24 12.20
N ILE A 329 14.53 -9.18 12.53
CA ILE A 329 15.03 -7.91 13.10
C ILE A 329 15.91 -8.12 14.36
N PHE A 330 15.82 -9.27 15.02
CA PHE A 330 16.63 -9.61 16.19
C PHE A 330 17.99 -10.25 15.90
N SER A 331 18.35 -10.55 14.64
CA SER A 331 19.72 -10.98 14.29
C SER A 331 20.78 -10.01 14.83
N ILE A 332 20.39 -8.74 14.96
CA ILE A 332 21.12 -7.60 15.51
C ILE A 332 21.49 -7.71 17.00
N PHE A 333 20.65 -8.37 17.80
CA PHE A 333 20.83 -8.47 19.25
C PHE A 333 21.46 -9.80 19.68
N ARG A 334 21.96 -10.59 18.72
CA ARG A 334 22.65 -11.85 18.97
C ARG A 334 23.90 -11.62 19.81
N ASN A 335 23.88 -12.07 21.06
CA ASN A 335 25.10 -12.47 21.75
C ASN A 335 25.48 -13.87 21.27
N SER A 336 26.73 -14.05 20.87
CA SER A 336 27.30 -15.34 20.52
C SER A 336 27.02 -16.36 21.64
N GLU A 337 26.47 -17.53 21.29
CA GLU A 337 26.27 -18.76 22.12
C GLU A 337 24.87 -19.12 22.65
N GLY A 338 23.77 -18.48 22.20
CA GLY A 338 22.38 -18.93 22.53
C GLY A 338 21.63 -19.60 21.37
N ASP A 339 20.71 -20.54 21.69
CA ASP A 339 19.69 -21.03 20.74
C ASP A 339 18.89 -19.83 20.21
N SER A 340 18.73 -19.73 18.89
CA SER A 340 18.01 -18.60 18.27
C SER A 340 16.51 -18.72 18.57
N PRO A 341 15.84 -17.62 18.97
CA PRO A 341 14.41 -17.66 19.23
C PRO A 341 13.65 -18.10 17.98
N SER A 342 12.61 -18.89 18.18
CA SER A 342 11.66 -19.21 17.11
C SER A 342 10.96 -17.95 16.58
N LYS A 343 10.48 -17.95 15.34
CA LYS A 343 9.69 -16.84 14.75
C LYS A 343 8.54 -16.40 15.68
N LYS A 344 7.91 -17.36 16.37
CA LYS A 344 6.88 -17.12 17.39
C LYS A 344 7.38 -16.36 18.61
N GLU A 345 8.55 -16.73 19.14
CA GLU A 345 9.17 -16.04 20.27
C GLU A 345 9.57 -14.62 19.89
N GLU A 346 10.19 -14.42 18.71
CA GLU A 346 10.52 -13.08 18.20
C GLU A 346 9.29 -12.16 18.12
N ARG A 347 8.20 -12.70 17.57
CA ARG A 347 6.92 -12.00 17.45
C ARG A 347 6.39 -11.56 18.82
N ASP A 348 6.38 -12.45 19.80
CA ASP A 348 5.87 -12.17 21.14
C ASP A 348 6.77 -11.15 21.87
N ILE A 349 8.09 -11.23 21.68
CA ILE A 349 9.08 -10.25 22.16
C ILE A 349 8.79 -8.86 21.58
N LEU A 350 8.60 -8.71 20.26
CA LEU A 350 8.30 -7.41 19.65
C LEU A 350 7.03 -6.79 20.21
N LYS A 351 5.98 -7.59 20.39
CA LYS A 351 4.71 -7.12 20.95
C LYS A 351 4.88 -6.59 22.37
N ASN A 352 5.70 -7.25 23.19
CA ASN A 352 6.01 -6.82 24.54
C ASN A 352 6.86 -5.54 24.54
N ILE A 353 7.85 -5.44 23.65
CA ILE A 353 8.64 -4.22 23.46
C ILE A 353 7.72 -3.04 23.10
N VAL A 354 6.77 -3.21 22.18
CA VAL A 354 5.83 -2.16 21.78
C VAL A 354 4.97 -1.69 22.97
N ARG A 355 4.41 -2.62 23.75
CA ARG A 355 3.61 -2.29 24.96
C ARG A 355 4.44 -1.52 25.98
N SER A 356 5.64 -2.02 26.30
CA SER A 356 6.54 -1.41 27.27
C SER A 356 7.05 -0.04 26.78
N PHE A 357 7.33 0.09 25.48
CA PHE A 357 7.73 1.36 24.86
C PHE A 357 6.62 2.40 24.97
N LYS A 358 5.39 2.03 24.62
CA LYS A 358 4.22 2.91 24.77
C LYS A 358 4.00 3.32 26.21
N ARG A 359 4.01 2.36 27.16
CA ARG A 359 3.76 2.61 28.58
C ARG A 359 4.85 3.46 29.26
N ASP A 360 6.12 3.14 29.02
CA ASP A 360 7.23 3.65 29.83
C ASP A 360 8.06 4.75 29.15
N ILE A 361 8.06 4.82 27.81
CA ILE A 361 8.80 5.84 27.05
C ILE A 361 7.89 6.94 26.53
N ILE A 362 6.80 6.59 25.84
CA ILE A 362 5.87 7.57 25.23
C ILE A 362 4.89 8.11 26.26
N GLY A 363 4.26 7.23 27.04
CA GLY A 363 3.21 7.56 28.01
C GLY A 363 1.84 7.80 27.36
N GLY A 364 0.97 8.51 28.09
CA GLY A 364 -0.41 8.76 27.67
C GLY A 364 -1.34 7.59 27.95
N ASP A 365 -2.38 7.45 27.13
CA ASP A 365 -3.19 6.23 27.07
C ASP A 365 -2.30 5.07 26.58
N THR A 366 -2.40 3.89 27.19
CA THR A 366 -1.52 2.77 26.88
C THR A 366 -1.90 2.03 25.60
N GLU A 367 -3.13 2.21 25.10
CA GLU A 367 -3.64 1.46 23.96
C GLU A 367 -3.66 2.25 22.65
N VAL A 368 -3.60 3.59 22.71
CA VAL A 368 -3.72 4.45 21.53
C VAL A 368 -2.57 5.44 21.41
N PHE A 369 -2.17 5.74 20.18
CA PHE A 369 -1.24 6.81 19.83
C PHE A 369 -2.00 7.95 19.16
N ASN A 370 -1.96 9.13 19.77
CA ASN A 370 -2.29 10.36 19.05
C ASN A 370 -1.10 10.82 18.19
N TYR A 371 -1.33 11.77 17.29
CA TYR A 371 -0.30 12.23 16.36
C TYR A 371 0.96 12.76 17.05
N SER A 372 0.82 13.55 18.11
CA SER A 372 1.98 14.04 18.86
C SER A 372 2.79 12.89 19.46
N GLU A 373 2.16 11.80 19.88
CA GLU A 373 2.83 10.58 20.36
C GLU A 373 3.49 9.78 19.24
N VAL A 374 2.90 9.77 18.04
CA VAL A 374 3.52 9.21 16.84
C VAL A 374 4.78 9.98 16.48
N GLU A 375 4.76 11.31 16.50
CA GLU A 375 5.94 12.13 16.22
C GLU A 375 7.08 11.84 17.20
N LYS A 376 6.80 11.67 18.50
CA LYS A 376 7.84 11.27 19.47
C LYS A 376 8.38 9.87 19.18
N THR A 377 7.50 8.94 18.82
CA THR A 377 7.87 7.56 18.49
C THR A 377 8.80 7.53 17.29
N VAL A 378 8.42 8.25 16.24
CA VAL A 378 9.19 8.43 15.01
C VAL A 378 10.55 9.06 15.29
N ALA A 379 10.61 10.11 16.11
CA ALA A 379 11.87 10.74 16.51
C ALA A 379 12.79 9.74 17.23
N LEU A 380 12.23 8.91 18.12
CA LEU A 380 12.97 7.88 18.84
C LEU A 380 13.44 6.74 17.92
N ILE A 381 12.64 6.35 16.93
CA ILE A 381 13.04 5.37 15.90
C ILE A 381 14.24 5.89 15.11
N ILE A 382 14.22 7.15 14.66
CA ILE A 382 15.34 7.76 13.95
C ILE A 382 16.59 7.80 14.82
N ILE A 383 16.47 8.24 16.09
CA ILE A 383 17.59 8.26 17.02
C ILE A 383 18.14 6.85 17.25
N GLY A 384 17.26 5.86 17.40
CA GLY A 384 17.61 4.45 17.55
C GLY A 384 18.40 3.92 16.36
N ALA A 385 17.86 4.08 15.14
CA ALA A 385 18.51 3.66 13.90
C ALA A 385 19.89 4.31 13.72
N ARG A 386 20.01 5.62 13.97
CA ARG A 386 21.29 6.34 13.90
C ARG A 386 22.26 5.92 14.99
N THR A 387 21.78 5.63 16.19
CA THR A 387 22.64 5.13 17.27
C THR A 387 23.20 3.78 16.87
N PHE A 388 22.35 2.92 16.34
CA PHE A 388 22.72 1.59 15.88
C PHE A 388 23.76 1.65 14.76
N GLU A 389 23.50 2.40 13.69
CA GLU A 389 24.46 2.68 12.60
C GLU A 389 25.84 3.08 13.14
N ASN A 390 25.88 4.05 14.06
CA ASN A 390 27.15 4.56 14.56
C ASN A 390 27.88 3.58 15.48
N VAL A 391 27.14 2.80 16.28
CA VAL A 391 27.75 1.73 17.08
C VAL A 391 28.37 0.68 16.17
N THR A 392 27.68 0.29 15.10
CA THR A 392 28.22 -0.64 14.11
C THR A 392 29.47 -0.07 13.42
N LYS A 393 29.45 1.19 12.99
CA LYS A 393 30.64 1.86 12.44
C LYS A 393 31.81 1.90 13.44
N LEU A 394 31.53 2.06 14.74
CA LEU A 394 32.57 2.01 15.76
C LEU A 394 33.12 0.60 15.94
N ASN A 395 32.27 -0.44 15.84
CA ASN A 395 32.69 -1.84 15.85
C ASN A 395 33.58 -2.16 14.64
N ASP A 396 33.16 -1.78 13.43
CA ASP A 396 33.93 -1.94 12.18
C ASP A 396 35.32 -1.28 12.29
N LEU A 397 35.42 -0.13 12.97
CA LEU A 397 36.69 0.58 13.15
C LEU A 397 37.65 -0.13 14.10
N VAL A 398 37.15 -0.85 15.11
CA VAL A 398 37.96 -1.52 16.13
C VAL A 398 38.09 -3.02 15.89
N GLU A 399 37.47 -3.52 14.83
CA GLU A 399 37.63 -4.89 14.36
C GLU A 399 39.11 -5.17 14.06
N ASP A 400 39.60 -6.30 14.56
CA ASP A 400 41.01 -6.71 14.47
C ASP A 400 42.03 -5.66 14.92
N ILE A 401 41.66 -4.73 15.83
CA ILE A 401 42.55 -3.66 16.29
C ILE A 401 43.84 -4.20 16.91
N ASN A 402 43.80 -5.41 17.47
CA ASN A 402 44.95 -6.10 18.04
C ASN A 402 45.98 -6.53 17.00
N ASP A 403 45.59 -6.67 15.73
CA ASP A 403 46.46 -7.07 14.63
C ASP A 403 47.05 -5.87 13.87
N LYS A 404 46.56 -4.66 14.16
CA LYS A 404 47.05 -3.41 13.56
C LYS A 404 48.34 -2.92 14.22
N THR A 405 49.19 -2.26 13.43
CA THR A 405 50.43 -1.59 13.87
C THR A 405 50.15 -0.42 14.83
N PRO A 406 51.13 0.01 15.64
CA PRO A 406 50.96 1.19 16.50
C PRO A 406 50.54 2.45 15.75
N GLU A 407 51.08 2.70 14.54
CA GLU A 407 50.68 3.84 13.71
C GLU A 407 49.21 3.73 13.26
N GLU A 408 48.77 2.56 12.82
CA GLU A 408 47.38 2.31 12.43
C GLU A 408 46.41 2.45 13.60
N ARG A 409 46.78 1.98 14.79
CA ARG A 409 45.95 2.15 16.00
C ARG A 409 45.76 3.61 16.40
N VAL A 410 46.76 4.47 16.18
CA VAL A 410 46.62 5.91 16.41
C VAL A 410 45.63 6.53 15.43
N ILE A 411 45.66 6.12 14.15
CA ILE A 411 44.69 6.55 13.13
C ILE A 411 43.28 6.09 13.51
N ILE A 412 43.11 4.81 13.85
CA ILE A 412 41.82 4.24 14.29
C ILE A 412 41.28 4.99 15.50
N ARG A 413 42.11 5.27 16.50
CA ARG A 413 41.70 6.06 17.68
C ARG A 413 41.20 7.46 17.29
N GLY A 414 41.87 8.10 16.34
CA GLY A 414 41.43 9.40 15.79
C GLY A 414 40.05 9.30 15.13
N SER A 415 39.86 8.29 14.28
CA SER A 415 38.57 8.01 13.62
C SER A 415 37.48 7.67 14.63
N PHE A 416 37.76 6.83 15.63
CA PHE A 416 36.82 6.46 16.69
C PHE A 416 36.32 7.70 17.45
N VAL A 417 37.23 8.57 17.90
CA VAL A 417 36.86 9.81 18.60
C VAL A 417 36.04 10.74 17.70
N LYS A 418 36.39 10.81 16.41
CA LYS A 418 35.63 11.60 15.43
C LYS A 418 34.21 11.06 15.26
N THR A 419 34.04 9.76 14.99
CA THR A 419 32.73 9.10 14.84
C THR A 419 31.88 9.26 16.09
N PHE A 420 32.46 9.07 17.28
CA PHE A 420 31.74 9.25 18.55
C PHE A 420 31.31 10.71 18.79
N SER A 421 32.15 11.67 18.40
CA SER A 421 31.83 13.11 18.47
C SER A 421 30.71 13.48 17.50
N GLU A 422 30.72 12.95 16.28
CA GLU A 422 29.67 13.13 15.27
C GLU A 422 28.34 12.53 15.74
N LEU A 423 28.34 11.32 16.31
CA LEU A 423 27.17 10.72 16.95
C LEU A 423 26.62 11.61 18.05
N SER A 424 27.48 12.05 18.98
CA SER A 424 27.08 12.91 20.10
C SER A 424 26.46 14.23 19.62
N LYS A 425 27.01 14.81 18.54
CA LYS A 425 26.50 16.02 17.92
C LYS A 425 25.14 15.77 17.26
N LYS A 426 25.01 14.75 16.41
CA LYS A 426 23.75 14.39 15.74
C LYS A 426 22.65 14.05 16.75
N ALA A 427 22.95 13.23 17.77
CA ALA A 427 22.00 12.91 18.83
C ALA A 427 21.54 14.16 19.58
N ARG A 428 22.46 15.10 19.86
CA ARG A 428 22.09 16.39 20.47
C ARG A 428 21.23 17.24 19.55
N GLU A 429 21.52 17.30 18.25
CA GLU A 429 20.70 18.00 17.26
C GLU A 429 19.29 17.40 17.19
N LEU A 430 19.18 16.07 17.16
CA LEU A 430 17.90 15.35 17.16
C LEU A 430 17.11 15.54 18.46
N ILE A 431 17.75 15.61 19.62
CA ILE A 431 17.07 15.79 20.91
C ILE A 431 16.72 17.26 21.17
N VAL A 432 17.62 18.20 20.88
CA VAL A 432 17.43 19.64 21.17
C VAL A 432 16.60 20.31 20.08
N GLY A 433 16.73 19.87 18.84
CA GLY A 433 15.99 20.39 17.70
C GLY A 433 14.57 19.83 17.58
N ASN A 434 14.26 18.73 18.28
CA ASN A 434 12.94 18.11 18.25
C ASN A 434 12.12 18.50 19.49
N THR A 435 11.13 19.36 19.30
CA THR A 435 10.21 19.80 20.36
C THR A 435 9.35 18.67 20.93
N ASP A 436 9.21 17.59 20.18
CA ASP A 436 8.33 16.46 20.45
C ASP A 436 9.05 15.33 21.17
N PHE A 437 10.36 15.46 21.44
CA PHE A 437 11.08 14.49 22.25
C PHE A 437 10.46 14.37 23.67
N PRO A 438 10.21 13.16 24.20
CA PRO A 438 9.53 13.02 25.48
C PRO A 438 10.32 13.67 26.62
N LYS A 439 9.70 14.65 27.30
CA LYS A 439 10.32 15.38 28.41
C LYS A 439 10.61 14.51 29.63
N ARG A 440 9.92 13.38 29.78
CA ARG A 440 10.10 12.41 30.85
C ARG A 440 9.94 11.00 30.31
N MET A 441 11.02 10.23 30.33
CA MET A 441 11.02 8.82 29.98
C MET A 441 11.38 7.99 31.20
N ARG A 442 10.71 6.86 31.40
CA ARG A 442 11.05 5.90 32.46
C ARG A 442 12.01 4.86 31.90
N LEU A 443 13.14 5.31 31.36
CA LEU A 443 14.09 4.45 30.63
C LEU A 443 14.55 3.24 31.46
N LEU A 444 14.83 3.41 32.75
CA LEU A 444 15.16 2.29 33.64
C LEU A 444 14.02 1.28 33.75
N LYS A 445 12.77 1.74 33.88
CA LYS A 445 11.60 0.84 33.92
C LYS A 445 11.39 0.15 32.59
N PHE A 446 11.52 0.87 31.48
CA PHE A 446 11.42 0.28 30.14
C PHE A 446 12.43 -0.85 29.95
N ILE A 447 13.69 -0.62 30.32
CA ILE A 447 14.75 -1.62 30.24
C ILE A 447 14.46 -2.81 31.17
N GLN A 448 14.02 -2.55 32.41
CA GLN A 448 13.61 -3.60 33.34
C GLN A 448 12.43 -4.42 32.81
N SER A 449 11.42 -3.77 32.22
CA SER A 449 10.27 -4.44 31.62
C SER A 449 10.68 -5.29 30.43
N ILE A 450 11.57 -4.81 29.54
CA ILE A 450 12.09 -5.67 28.47
C ILE A 450 12.81 -6.88 29.07
N ALA A 451 13.74 -6.67 30.00
CA ALA A 451 14.49 -7.77 30.61
C ALA A 451 13.59 -8.78 31.35
N GLU A 452 12.49 -8.34 31.96
CA GLU A 452 11.51 -9.20 32.65
C GLU A 452 10.54 -9.89 31.68
N ASP A 453 10.16 -9.22 30.59
CA ASP A 453 9.12 -9.69 29.67
C ASP A 453 9.68 -10.51 28.49
N THR A 454 11.01 -10.52 28.27
CA THR A 454 11.61 -11.14 27.07
C THR A 454 12.71 -12.16 27.34
N ASP A 455 13.26 -12.25 28.57
CA ASP A 455 14.45 -13.07 28.93
C ASP A 455 15.67 -12.91 27.99
N TYR A 456 15.60 -11.96 27.05
CA TYR A 456 16.49 -11.89 25.88
C TYR A 456 17.64 -10.91 26.08
N ILE A 457 17.46 -9.94 26.98
CA ILE A 457 18.54 -9.03 27.36
C ILE A 457 19.05 -9.43 28.74
N ASP A 458 20.18 -10.13 28.78
CA ASP A 458 20.94 -10.38 30.01
C ASP A 458 21.61 -9.07 30.45
N LEU A 459 20.82 -8.24 31.13
CA LEU A 459 21.28 -6.99 31.70
C LEU A 459 21.54 -7.17 33.18
N ASP A 460 22.81 -7.03 33.56
CA ASP A 460 23.19 -6.90 34.96
C ASP A 460 22.45 -5.70 35.59
N LYS A 461 21.44 -6.00 36.41
CA LYS A 461 20.60 -5.02 37.09
C LYS A 461 21.44 -4.09 37.99
N GLU A 462 22.56 -4.55 38.53
CA GLU A 462 23.47 -3.72 39.34
C GLU A 462 24.28 -2.76 38.46
N LEU A 463 24.78 -3.20 37.31
CA LEU A 463 25.48 -2.34 36.34
C LEU A 463 24.54 -1.24 35.81
N LEU A 464 23.31 -1.59 35.47
CA LEU A 464 22.31 -0.65 34.98
C LEU A 464 21.94 0.39 36.04
N ASN A 465 21.64 -0.06 37.26
CA ASN A 465 21.38 0.84 38.38
C ASN A 465 22.59 1.74 38.67
N SER A 466 23.80 1.23 38.52
CA SER A 466 25.04 2.01 38.71
C SER A 466 25.21 3.08 37.64
N LEU A 467 24.97 2.78 36.36
CA LEU A 467 25.01 3.75 35.26
C LEU A 467 23.97 4.88 35.44
N PHE A 468 22.75 4.54 35.86
CA PHE A 468 21.73 5.55 36.15
C PHE A 468 22.02 6.35 37.43
N SER A 469 22.62 5.74 38.44
CA SER A 469 23.11 6.46 39.63
C SER A 469 24.24 7.43 39.27
N MET A 470 25.12 7.03 38.35
CA MET A 470 26.18 7.89 37.83
C MET A 470 25.62 9.04 36.99
N LYS A 471 24.58 8.80 36.19
CA LYS A 471 23.83 9.87 35.51
C LYS A 471 23.31 10.89 36.53
N VAL A 472 22.60 10.44 37.57
CA VAL A 472 22.07 11.33 38.63
C VAL A 472 23.19 12.14 39.29
N ALA A 473 24.34 11.52 39.51
CA ALA A 473 25.50 12.20 40.09
C ALA A 473 26.15 13.24 39.15
N VAL A 474 26.12 13.03 37.84
CA VAL A 474 26.85 13.85 36.85
C VAL A 474 25.98 14.96 36.25
N VAL A 475 24.70 14.70 36.00
CA VAL A 475 23.79 15.63 35.30
C VAL A 475 22.58 16.06 36.14
N GLY A 476 22.43 15.54 37.36
CA GLY A 476 21.25 15.76 38.21
C GLY A 476 20.04 14.98 37.74
#